data_AF-R6XNG5-F1
#
_entry.id   AF-R6XNG5-F1
#
_cell.length_a   1.000
_cell.length_b   1.000
_cell.length_c   1.000
_cell.angle_alpha   90.00
_cell.angle_beta   90.00
_cell.angle_gamma   90.00
#
_symmetry.space_group_name_H-M   'P 1'
#
loop_
_entity.id
_entity.type
_entity.pdbx_description
1 polymer ?
#
loop_
_entity_poly.entity_id
_entity_poly.type
_entity_poly.pdbx_seq_one_letter_code
_entity_poly.pdbx_strand_id
1 'polypeptide(L)'
;MKKRNLTPKIKLRHKKKVERTIIICSIFAILIALYCLACFQLDNKVIWKNVSANGISLKGMTKKEAGDALAENLEKKYKDTTLTVQYNNETYKVNITPVLDYNVSKDVDKVYKLGHRGFLLRGVDWMLSKTLYGKEKEITVYPVAKSAKTLNDSIAESGLPQRDPASETTWEVTDTALVIHKGINKEGADWESLEKQIIKAVDKHDYSSTITCPMTEKGPQDVDFQKVYDEIHKEKKNATLDKANNYAVVPSQNTISFDVKEAQSQYDACDLGGEIEIPLSIEEPEVTTAKLESNLFTTELASYSTTGGGSEGRRTNISLAVQSCNGVILLPGETFSYNDVLGERTADKGYQPAGAYSDGEVVEQLGGGICQVSSTLFAAVLHTDLEIITRANHSMPVSYLPMGMDATVSWGGPEFKFKNNFAYPIKISASYSGGTITFKILGAASDKKKIEVEIKKTGEMGAETYRKYYDENGNVTSTKRVARSNYKPHS
;
A
#
# COMPACT_ATOMS: atom_id res chain seq x y z
N MET A 1 81.61 37.11 -81.58
CA MET A 1 80.38 37.52 -82.32
C MET A 1 80.23 36.68 -83.58
N LYS A 2 79.15 35.90 -83.71
CA LYS A 2 78.63 35.48 -85.02
C LYS A 2 77.14 35.16 -84.87
N LYS A 3 76.30 36.17 -85.10
CA LYS A 3 74.86 35.99 -85.33
C LYS A 3 74.70 35.36 -86.72
N ARG A 4 74.02 34.23 -86.83
CA ARG A 4 73.46 33.74 -88.09
C ARG A 4 71.95 33.68 -87.94
N ASN A 5 71.28 34.60 -88.63
CA ASN A 5 69.83 34.59 -88.86
C ASN A 5 69.49 33.40 -89.76
N LEU A 6 68.48 32.60 -89.37
CA LEU A 6 67.81 31.61 -90.22
C LEU A 6 66.29 31.87 -90.22
N THR A 7 65.87 32.31 -91.41
CA THR A 7 64.61 32.42 -92.17
C THR A 7 63.23 31.86 -91.66
N PRO A 8 62.10 32.36 -92.24
CA PRO A 8 60.72 32.27 -91.69
C PRO A 8 60.03 30.89 -91.71
N LYS A 9 60.56 29.89 -92.44
CA LYS A 9 59.92 28.55 -92.57
C LYS A 9 59.95 27.71 -91.27
N ILE A 10 60.92 27.97 -90.37
CA ILE A 10 61.05 27.24 -89.09
C ILE A 10 59.99 27.70 -88.08
N LYS A 11 59.57 28.97 -88.12
CA LYS A 11 58.50 29.52 -87.27
C LYS A 11 57.14 28.86 -87.53
N LEU A 12 56.79 28.57 -88.79
CA LEU A 12 55.50 27.93 -89.12
C LEU A 12 55.41 26.47 -88.63
N ARG A 13 56.51 25.71 -88.70
CA ARG A 13 56.55 24.29 -88.30
C ARG A 13 56.52 24.13 -86.76
N HIS A 14 57.14 25.08 -86.04
CA HIS A 14 57.07 25.15 -84.59
C HIS A 14 55.68 25.61 -84.09
N LYS A 15 55.06 26.56 -84.80
CA LYS A 15 53.69 27.05 -84.51
C LYS A 15 52.64 25.94 -84.65
N LYS A 16 52.69 25.13 -85.73
CA LYS A 16 51.79 23.96 -85.91
C LYS A 16 51.99 22.86 -84.86
N LYS A 17 53.20 22.67 -84.35
CA LYS A 17 53.49 21.69 -83.28
C LYS A 17 52.94 22.17 -81.93
N VAL A 18 53.10 23.46 -81.63
CA VAL A 18 52.52 24.12 -80.45
C VAL A 18 50.99 24.15 -80.52
N GLU A 19 50.39 24.48 -81.68
CA GLU A 19 48.93 24.41 -81.90
C GLU A 19 48.40 22.98 -81.71
N ARG A 20 49.08 21.95 -82.23
CA ARG A 20 48.72 20.54 -81.95
C ARG A 20 48.80 20.18 -80.47
N THR A 21 49.86 20.61 -79.77
CA THR A 21 49.99 20.37 -78.33
C THR A 21 48.90 21.09 -77.54
N ILE A 22 48.57 22.34 -77.89
CA ILE A 22 47.47 23.09 -77.27
C ILE A 22 46.14 22.39 -77.52
N ILE A 23 45.85 21.96 -78.76
CA ILE A 23 44.61 21.22 -79.08
C ILE A 23 44.52 19.92 -78.29
N ILE A 24 45.61 19.14 -78.19
CA ILE A 24 45.64 17.91 -77.40
C ILE A 24 45.42 18.20 -75.92
N CYS A 25 46.06 19.23 -75.36
CA CYS A 25 45.85 19.66 -73.97
C CYS A 25 44.42 20.15 -73.73
N SER A 26 43.82 20.88 -74.66
CA SER A 26 42.42 21.33 -74.59
C SER A 26 41.45 20.15 -74.63
N ILE A 27 41.68 19.16 -75.49
CA ILE A 27 40.90 17.92 -75.53
C ILE A 27 41.04 17.16 -74.20
N PHE A 28 42.25 17.04 -73.66
CA PHE A 28 42.48 16.40 -72.36
C PHE A 28 41.78 17.15 -71.22
N ALA A 29 41.82 18.49 -71.23
CA ALA A 29 41.14 19.31 -70.25
C ALA A 29 39.61 19.14 -70.33
N ILE A 30 39.05 19.05 -71.53
CA ILE A 30 37.63 18.76 -71.75
C ILE A 30 37.29 17.34 -71.23
N LEU A 31 38.11 16.34 -71.52
CA LEU A 31 37.90 14.97 -71.03
C LEU A 31 37.98 14.87 -69.51
N ILE A 32 38.91 15.60 -68.87
CA ILE A 32 39.00 15.69 -67.42
C ILE A 32 37.77 16.41 -66.85
N ALA A 33 37.33 17.52 -67.47
CA ALA A 33 36.13 18.23 -67.03
C ALA A 33 34.87 17.36 -67.15
N LEU A 34 34.72 16.62 -68.25
CA LEU A 34 33.64 15.66 -68.45
C LEU A 34 33.70 14.50 -67.44
N TYR A 35 34.90 13.98 -67.14
CA TYR A 35 35.08 12.95 -66.12
C TYR A 35 34.76 13.46 -64.71
N CYS A 36 35.18 14.67 -64.36
CA CYS A 36 34.84 15.32 -63.09
C CYS A 36 33.33 15.58 -62.99
N LEU A 37 32.68 16.02 -64.07
CA LEU A 37 31.23 16.19 -64.13
C LEU A 37 30.50 14.85 -63.96
N ALA A 38 30.97 13.79 -64.60
CA ALA A 38 30.46 12.44 -64.42
C ALA A 38 30.62 11.96 -62.97
N CYS A 39 31.80 12.14 -62.36
CA CYS A 39 32.05 11.80 -60.95
C CYS A 39 31.21 12.63 -59.97
N PHE A 40 30.81 13.85 -60.36
CA PHE A 40 29.94 14.71 -59.57
C PHE A 40 28.48 14.26 -59.61
N GLN A 41 28.01 13.72 -60.74
CA GLN A 41 26.64 13.22 -60.92
C GLN A 41 26.39 11.85 -60.28
N LEU A 42 27.43 11.11 -59.90
CA LEU A 42 27.29 9.82 -59.23
C LEU A 42 26.77 9.98 -57.80
N ASP A 43 25.72 9.24 -57.44
CA ASP A 43 25.20 9.20 -56.07
C ASP A 43 26.17 8.48 -55.12
N ASN A 44 26.94 9.28 -54.40
CA ASN A 44 27.95 8.86 -53.43
C ASN A 44 27.37 8.73 -52.01
N LYS A 45 26.05 8.61 -51.83
CA LYS A 45 25.47 8.39 -50.48
C LYS A 45 25.17 6.92 -50.20
N VAL A 46 25.17 6.08 -51.24
CA VAL A 46 24.69 4.69 -51.22
C VAL A 46 25.84 3.70 -51.41
N ILE A 47 25.72 2.49 -50.88
CA ILE A 47 26.72 1.42 -51.03
C ILE A 47 26.69 0.85 -52.45
N TRP A 48 27.78 1.00 -53.22
CA TRP A 48 27.85 0.52 -54.61
C TRP A 48 28.21 -0.97 -54.77
N LYS A 49 29.04 -1.50 -53.87
CA LYS A 49 29.52 -2.88 -53.93
C LYS A 49 28.38 -3.86 -53.63
N ASN A 50 28.40 -5.02 -54.30
CA ASN A 50 27.48 -6.12 -54.03
C ASN A 50 27.90 -6.86 -52.74
N VAL A 51 27.48 -6.33 -51.60
CA VAL A 51 27.77 -6.86 -50.26
C VAL A 51 26.47 -7.18 -49.56
N SER A 52 26.40 -8.37 -48.98
CA SER A 52 25.29 -8.80 -48.14
C SER A 52 25.79 -9.00 -46.71
N ALA A 53 25.02 -8.60 -45.72
CA ALA A 53 25.36 -8.76 -44.31
C ALA A 53 24.22 -9.46 -43.59
N ASN A 54 24.50 -10.59 -42.90
CA ASN A 54 23.50 -11.44 -42.26
C ASN A 54 22.29 -11.77 -43.16
N GLY A 55 22.53 -12.03 -44.46
CA GLY A 55 21.49 -12.30 -45.45
C GLY A 55 20.74 -11.07 -46.01
N ILE A 56 21.08 -9.84 -45.59
CA ILE A 56 20.50 -8.59 -46.11
C ILE A 56 21.42 -7.99 -47.16
N SER A 57 20.91 -7.76 -48.37
CA SER A 57 21.64 -7.05 -49.41
C SER A 57 21.76 -5.56 -49.06
N LEU A 58 22.99 -5.06 -48.93
CA LEU A 58 23.27 -3.66 -48.58
C LEU A 58 23.44 -2.75 -49.81
N LYS A 59 23.45 -3.35 -51.01
CA LYS A 59 23.70 -2.62 -52.26
C LYS A 59 22.57 -1.61 -52.52
N GLY A 60 22.94 -0.36 -52.77
CA GLY A 60 21.99 0.73 -53.03
C GLY A 60 21.40 1.37 -51.78
N MET A 61 21.69 0.85 -50.58
CA MET A 61 21.30 1.49 -49.33
C MET A 61 22.27 2.59 -48.94
N THR A 62 21.75 3.67 -48.33
CA THR A 62 22.58 4.63 -47.59
C THR A 62 23.17 3.99 -46.34
N LYS A 63 24.21 4.60 -45.75
CA LYS A 63 24.77 4.12 -44.47
C LYS A 63 23.74 4.00 -43.36
N LYS A 64 22.77 4.94 -43.33
CA LYS A 64 21.71 4.94 -42.33
C LYS A 64 20.75 3.77 -42.56
N GLU A 65 20.24 3.61 -43.78
CA GLU A 65 19.33 2.51 -44.13
C GLU A 65 19.99 1.13 -43.92
N ALA A 66 21.26 0.98 -44.29
CA ALA A 66 22.03 -0.24 -44.04
C ALA A 66 22.22 -0.51 -42.54
N GLY A 67 22.48 0.53 -41.75
CA GLY A 67 22.59 0.43 -40.30
C GLY A 67 21.27 0.02 -39.64
N ASP A 68 20.18 0.69 -40.01
CA ASP A 68 18.84 0.43 -39.46
C ASP A 68 18.36 -0.99 -39.82
N ALA A 69 18.52 -1.42 -41.07
CA ALA A 69 18.11 -2.76 -41.53
C ALA A 69 18.89 -3.89 -40.84
N LEU A 70 20.19 -3.69 -40.61
CA LEU A 70 21.01 -4.66 -39.90
C LEU A 70 20.72 -4.67 -38.40
N ALA A 71 20.51 -3.51 -37.79
CA ALA A 71 20.12 -3.43 -36.38
C ALA A 71 18.79 -4.15 -36.13
N GLU A 72 17.78 -3.92 -36.98
CA GLU A 72 16.48 -4.60 -36.89
C GLU A 72 16.59 -6.13 -37.08
N ASN A 73 17.46 -6.57 -38.00
CA ASN A 73 17.71 -7.99 -38.21
C ASN A 73 18.37 -8.65 -37.00
N LEU A 74 19.35 -7.98 -36.40
CA LEU A 74 20.01 -8.45 -35.19
C LEU A 74 19.04 -8.47 -34.01
N GLU A 75 18.26 -7.42 -33.81
CA GLU A 75 17.25 -7.36 -32.75
C GLU A 75 16.24 -8.51 -32.86
N LYS A 76 15.77 -8.81 -34.08
CA LYS A 76 14.88 -9.96 -34.32
C LYS A 76 15.57 -11.30 -34.07
N LYS A 77 16.82 -11.46 -34.52
CA LYS A 77 17.57 -12.71 -34.40
C LYS A 77 17.95 -13.05 -32.96
N TYR A 78 18.30 -12.03 -32.18
CA TYR A 78 18.78 -12.16 -30.80
C TYR A 78 17.70 -11.83 -29.77
N LYS A 79 16.44 -11.70 -30.21
CA LYS A 79 15.30 -11.57 -29.32
C LYS A 79 15.26 -12.75 -28.35
N ASP A 80 15.13 -12.46 -27.05
CA ASP A 80 15.04 -13.45 -25.98
C ASP A 80 16.28 -14.35 -25.86
N THR A 81 17.46 -13.86 -26.26
CA THR A 81 18.70 -14.63 -26.14
C THR A 81 19.07 -14.81 -24.66
N THR A 82 19.28 -16.06 -24.27
CA THR A 82 19.71 -16.43 -22.91
C THR A 82 21.06 -17.16 -22.94
N LEU A 83 21.88 -16.95 -21.92
CA LEU A 83 23.04 -17.80 -21.63
C LEU A 83 22.69 -18.79 -20.51
N THR A 84 23.23 -20.01 -20.63
CA THR A 84 23.12 -21.02 -19.59
C THR A 84 24.25 -20.85 -18.60
N VAL A 85 23.91 -20.60 -17.34
CA VAL A 85 24.86 -20.49 -16.22
C VAL A 85 24.66 -21.68 -15.28
N GLN A 86 25.73 -22.36 -14.92
CA GLN A 86 25.69 -23.50 -14.00
C GLN A 86 26.16 -23.08 -12.60
N TYR A 87 25.38 -23.35 -11.56
CA TYR A 87 25.68 -23.08 -10.16
C TYR A 87 25.23 -24.27 -9.29
N ASN A 88 26.11 -24.81 -8.45
CA ASN A 88 25.83 -25.98 -7.58
C ASN A 88 25.11 -27.15 -8.29
N ASN A 89 25.54 -27.50 -9.51
CA ASN A 89 24.95 -28.51 -10.40
C ASN A 89 23.55 -28.20 -10.97
N GLU A 90 22.98 -27.06 -10.64
CA GLU A 90 21.76 -26.54 -11.27
C GLU A 90 22.08 -25.57 -12.42
N THR A 91 21.12 -25.41 -13.32
CA THR A 91 21.26 -24.56 -14.50
C THR A 91 20.26 -23.42 -14.49
N TYR A 92 20.76 -22.19 -14.65
CA TYR A 92 20.01 -20.95 -14.67
C TYR A 92 20.11 -20.32 -16.05
N LYS A 93 19.04 -19.70 -16.53
CA LYS A 93 19.01 -19.00 -17.82
C LYS A 93 19.04 -17.49 -17.58
N VAL A 94 20.17 -16.87 -17.93
CA VAL A 94 20.33 -15.42 -17.80
C VAL A 94 19.99 -14.76 -19.13
N ASN A 95 19.01 -13.84 -19.14
CA ASN A 95 18.67 -13.07 -20.33
C ASN A 95 19.79 -12.08 -20.63
N ILE A 96 20.40 -12.17 -21.81
CA ILE A 96 21.47 -11.26 -22.23
C ILE A 96 21.02 -10.22 -23.25
N THR A 97 19.76 -10.27 -23.69
CA THR A 97 19.20 -9.30 -24.65
C THR A 97 19.42 -7.84 -24.21
N PRO A 98 19.23 -7.47 -22.91
CA PRO A 98 19.46 -6.09 -22.46
C PRO A 98 20.89 -5.59 -22.62
N VAL A 99 21.88 -6.51 -22.64
CA VAL A 99 23.29 -6.17 -22.80
C VAL A 99 23.78 -6.21 -24.24
N LEU A 100 22.92 -6.51 -25.22
CA LEU A 100 23.28 -6.48 -26.63
C LEU A 100 23.12 -5.05 -27.23
N ASP A 101 24.20 -4.54 -27.81
CA ASP A 101 24.23 -3.35 -28.65
C ASP A 101 24.21 -3.73 -30.13
N TYR A 102 23.16 -3.30 -30.82
CA TYR A 102 22.96 -3.52 -32.25
C TYR A 102 23.57 -2.41 -33.11
N ASN A 103 24.41 -1.55 -32.54
CA ASN A 103 25.09 -0.49 -33.27
C ASN A 103 26.18 -1.03 -34.21
N VAL A 104 25.79 -1.26 -35.47
CA VAL A 104 26.67 -1.75 -36.54
C VAL A 104 27.34 -0.64 -37.36
N SER A 105 27.31 0.62 -36.89
CA SER A 105 27.79 1.79 -37.66
C SER A 105 29.24 1.63 -38.15
N LYS A 106 30.13 1.08 -37.30
CA LYS A 106 31.53 0.82 -37.66
C LYS A 106 31.67 -0.19 -38.78
N ASP A 107 30.83 -1.23 -38.81
CA ASP A 107 30.88 -2.27 -39.83
C ASP A 107 30.27 -1.78 -41.15
N VAL A 108 29.17 -1.03 -41.08
CA VAL A 108 28.60 -0.33 -42.24
C VAL A 108 29.60 0.65 -42.85
N ASP A 109 30.35 1.37 -42.02
CA ASP A 109 31.40 2.29 -42.50
C ASP A 109 32.54 1.57 -43.22
N LYS A 110 32.96 0.39 -42.73
CA LYS A 110 33.95 -0.45 -43.43
C LYS A 110 33.43 -0.89 -44.79
N VAL A 111 32.17 -1.35 -44.86
CA VAL A 111 31.52 -1.79 -46.10
C VAL A 111 31.42 -0.66 -47.11
N TYR A 112 30.95 0.50 -46.66
CA TYR A 112 30.82 1.68 -47.51
C TYR A 112 32.17 2.07 -48.14
N LYS A 113 33.26 2.05 -47.37
CA LYS A 113 34.61 2.40 -47.87
C LYS A 113 35.13 1.46 -48.97
N LEU A 114 34.68 0.21 -49.06
CA LEU A 114 35.16 -0.76 -50.06
C LEU A 114 34.84 -0.38 -51.52
N GLY A 115 33.96 0.59 -51.74
CA GLY A 115 33.61 1.11 -53.07
C GLY A 115 33.65 2.63 -53.20
N HIS A 116 34.17 3.35 -52.20
CA HIS A 116 34.15 4.81 -52.15
C HIS A 116 35.56 5.37 -51.87
N ARG A 117 36.47 5.24 -52.84
CA ARG A 117 37.77 5.93 -52.79
C ARG A 117 37.58 7.41 -53.12
N GLY A 118 38.67 8.18 -53.03
CA GLY A 118 38.65 9.65 -53.21
C GLY A 118 38.03 10.10 -54.54
N PHE A 119 37.63 11.38 -54.61
CA PHE A 119 36.84 11.97 -55.70
C PHE A 119 37.35 11.61 -57.12
N LEU A 120 38.66 11.62 -57.34
CA LEU A 120 39.27 11.34 -58.65
C LEU A 120 39.17 9.87 -59.08
N LEU A 121 38.97 8.93 -58.15
CA LEU A 121 38.82 7.49 -58.43
C LEU A 121 37.36 7.05 -58.44
N ARG A 122 36.43 7.96 -58.20
CA ARG A 122 35.00 7.68 -58.04
C ARG A 122 34.38 7.02 -59.28
N GLY A 123 34.66 7.57 -60.47
CA GLY A 123 34.18 7.00 -61.74
C GLY A 123 34.72 5.59 -61.99
N VAL A 124 35.96 5.33 -61.57
CA VAL A 124 36.58 3.99 -61.63
C VAL A 124 35.90 3.03 -60.66
N ASP A 125 35.63 3.44 -59.42
CA ASP A 125 34.95 2.61 -58.43
C ASP A 125 33.51 2.24 -58.84
N TRP A 126 32.78 3.22 -59.37
CA TRP A 126 31.44 3.00 -59.90
C TRP A 126 31.46 2.04 -61.10
N MET A 127 32.39 2.21 -62.04
CA MET A 127 32.55 1.28 -63.18
C MET A 127 32.93 -0.14 -62.71
N LEU A 128 33.82 -0.27 -61.73
CA LEU A 128 34.21 -1.56 -61.14
C LEU A 128 33.08 -2.21 -60.34
N SER A 129 32.14 -1.42 -59.81
CA SER A 129 30.93 -1.95 -59.15
C SER A 129 29.93 -2.54 -60.14
N LYS A 130 30.00 -2.16 -61.43
CA LYS A 130 29.10 -2.59 -62.51
C LYS A 130 29.66 -3.75 -63.36
N THR A 131 30.96 -4.03 -63.29
CA THR A 131 31.62 -5.09 -64.09
C THR A 131 31.74 -6.42 -63.32
N LEU A 132 31.92 -7.53 -64.06
CA LEU A 132 31.92 -8.95 -63.62
C LEU A 132 32.91 -9.35 -62.49
N TYR A 133 33.62 -8.41 -61.87
CA TYR A 133 34.49 -8.64 -60.70
C TYR A 133 33.75 -8.60 -59.35
N GLY A 134 32.44 -8.35 -59.35
CA GLY A 134 31.62 -8.31 -58.14
C GLY A 134 31.10 -9.69 -57.71
N LYS A 135 31.98 -10.60 -57.28
CA LYS A 135 31.51 -11.73 -56.44
C LYS A 135 30.79 -11.14 -55.23
N GLU A 136 29.59 -11.63 -54.94
CA GLU A 136 28.88 -11.28 -53.72
C GLU A 136 29.79 -11.55 -52.52
N LYS A 137 29.98 -10.53 -51.69
CA LYS A 137 30.75 -10.67 -50.46
C LYS A 137 29.75 -10.69 -49.32
N GLU A 138 29.61 -11.84 -48.70
CA GLU A 138 28.86 -11.96 -47.46
C GLU A 138 29.76 -11.58 -46.28
N ILE A 139 29.20 -10.79 -45.35
CA ILE A 139 29.82 -10.48 -44.08
C ILE A 139 28.86 -10.84 -42.94
N THR A 140 29.42 -11.27 -41.82
CA THR A 140 28.63 -11.50 -40.61
C THR A 140 28.87 -10.34 -39.66
N VAL A 141 27.78 -9.70 -39.20
CA VAL A 141 27.80 -8.69 -38.16
C VAL A 141 27.18 -9.27 -36.89
N TYR A 142 27.70 -8.86 -35.75
CA TYR A 142 27.29 -9.34 -34.43
C TYR A 142 26.96 -8.15 -33.52
N PRO A 143 26.09 -8.34 -32.53
CA PRO A 143 25.91 -7.35 -31.48
C PRO A 143 27.18 -7.24 -30.62
N VAL A 144 27.37 -6.07 -30.03
CA VAL A 144 28.49 -5.77 -29.11
C VAL A 144 27.94 -5.66 -27.69
N ALA A 145 28.71 -6.02 -26.66
CA ALA A 145 28.24 -5.86 -25.28
C ALA A 145 28.07 -4.37 -24.88
N LYS A 146 26.94 -4.04 -24.24
CA LYS A 146 26.69 -2.77 -23.53
C LYS A 146 27.26 -2.81 -22.11
N SER A 147 27.14 -1.68 -21.42
CA SER A 147 27.51 -1.47 -20.02
C SER A 147 27.00 -2.56 -19.07
N ALA A 148 27.83 -2.86 -18.07
CA ALA A 148 27.61 -3.80 -16.97
C ALA A 148 26.26 -3.63 -16.22
N LYS A 149 25.81 -2.38 -16.02
CA LYS A 149 24.67 -2.08 -15.15
C LYS A 149 23.37 -2.81 -15.55
N THR A 150 23.15 -3.06 -16.84
CA THR A 150 21.95 -3.76 -17.35
C THR A 150 21.96 -5.27 -17.14
N LEU A 151 23.12 -5.87 -16.81
CA LEU A 151 23.24 -7.32 -16.62
C LEU A 151 22.87 -7.76 -15.20
N ASN A 152 23.16 -6.93 -14.20
CA ASN A 152 22.84 -7.24 -12.79
C ASN A 152 21.35 -7.54 -12.59
N ASP A 153 20.47 -6.74 -13.19
CA ASP A 153 19.03 -6.95 -13.13
C ASP A 153 18.64 -8.28 -13.80
N SER A 154 19.27 -8.61 -14.93
CA SER A 154 19.02 -9.87 -15.66
C SER A 154 19.53 -11.11 -14.91
N ILE A 155 20.63 -11.00 -14.15
CA ILE A 155 21.14 -12.06 -13.28
C ILE A 155 20.21 -12.22 -12.06
N ALA A 156 19.73 -11.13 -11.48
CA ALA A 156 18.76 -11.18 -10.38
C ALA A 156 17.44 -11.84 -10.81
N GLU A 157 16.91 -11.46 -11.97
CA GLU A 157 15.69 -12.03 -12.55
C GLU A 157 15.82 -13.51 -12.94
N SER A 158 17.05 -14.03 -13.15
CA SER A 158 17.24 -15.44 -13.49
C SER A 158 17.00 -16.39 -12.31
N GLY A 159 16.79 -15.85 -11.11
CA GLY A 159 16.65 -16.63 -9.88
C GLY A 159 17.96 -17.27 -9.41
N LEU A 160 19.10 -16.85 -9.97
CA LEU A 160 20.40 -17.32 -9.52
C LEU A 160 20.66 -16.75 -8.12
N PRO A 161 20.84 -17.58 -7.09
CA PRO A 161 21.03 -17.08 -5.74
C PRO A 161 22.35 -16.31 -5.66
N GLN A 162 22.30 -15.09 -5.09
CA GLN A 162 23.51 -14.29 -4.89
C GLN A 162 24.38 -14.83 -3.75
N ARG A 163 23.74 -15.46 -2.76
CA ARG A 163 24.31 -16.05 -1.54
C ARG A 163 23.64 -17.42 -1.32
N ASP A 164 24.32 -18.31 -0.60
CA ASP A 164 23.74 -19.58 -0.19
C ASP A 164 22.63 -19.30 0.84
N PRO A 165 21.39 -19.81 0.69
CA PRO A 165 20.34 -19.63 1.70
C PRO A 165 20.77 -20.07 3.11
N ALA A 166 21.65 -21.07 3.22
CA ALA A 166 22.20 -21.54 4.50
C ALA A 166 23.27 -20.60 5.09
N SER A 167 23.63 -19.51 4.41
CA SER A 167 24.47 -18.43 4.96
C SER A 167 23.67 -17.32 5.61
N GLU A 168 22.36 -17.23 5.38
CA GLU A 168 21.55 -16.10 5.84
C GLU A 168 21.18 -16.20 7.32
N THR A 169 21.00 -15.05 7.96
CA THR A 169 20.46 -14.96 9.32
C THR A 169 18.96 -15.22 9.32
N THR A 170 18.50 -16.04 10.26
CA THR A 170 17.07 -16.37 10.45
C THR A 170 16.63 -16.02 11.86
N TRP A 171 15.32 -15.84 12.07
CA TRP A 171 14.77 -15.58 13.41
C TRP A 171 13.40 -16.21 13.60
N GLU A 172 13.06 -16.45 14.86
CA GLU A 172 11.74 -16.92 15.30
C GLU A 172 11.27 -16.17 16.55
N VAL A 173 9.94 -16.08 16.70
CA VAL A 173 9.30 -15.39 17.83
C VAL A 173 8.73 -16.44 18.78
N THR A 174 9.25 -16.47 20.00
CA THR A 174 8.74 -17.30 21.10
C THR A 174 7.77 -16.51 21.97
N ASP A 175 7.29 -17.12 23.06
CA ASP A 175 6.40 -16.46 24.02
C ASP A 175 7.07 -15.29 24.76
N THR A 176 8.41 -15.24 24.83
CA THR A 176 9.16 -14.26 25.65
C THR A 176 10.32 -13.58 24.93
N ALA A 177 10.76 -14.10 23.78
CA ALA A 177 11.96 -13.61 23.09
C ALA A 177 11.86 -13.73 21.57
N LEU A 178 12.58 -12.85 20.86
CA LEU A 178 12.96 -13.00 19.46
C LEU A 178 14.31 -13.72 19.42
N VAL A 179 14.31 -14.96 18.96
CA VAL A 179 15.52 -15.79 18.82
C VAL A 179 16.10 -15.58 17.44
N ILE A 180 17.36 -15.18 17.34
CA ILE A 180 18.05 -14.89 16.08
C ILE A 180 19.22 -15.86 15.94
N HIS A 181 19.23 -16.60 14.84
CA HIS A 181 20.34 -17.48 14.46
C HIS A 181 21.18 -16.74 13.42
N LYS A 182 22.34 -16.23 13.85
CA LYS A 182 23.23 -15.47 13.00
C LYS A 182 23.81 -16.36 11.91
N GLY A 183 23.72 -15.90 10.68
CA GLY A 183 24.21 -16.62 9.51
C GLY A 183 25.72 -16.90 9.57
N ILE A 184 26.18 -17.73 8.64
CA ILE A 184 27.58 -18.14 8.49
C ILE A 184 28.11 -17.74 7.14
N ASN A 185 29.43 -17.62 6.98
CA ASN A 185 30.01 -17.48 5.65
C ASN A 185 29.86 -18.77 4.85
N LYS A 186 29.42 -18.66 3.60
CA LYS A 186 29.45 -19.76 2.62
C LYS A 186 29.81 -19.27 1.22
N GLU A 187 30.15 -20.22 0.36
CA GLU A 187 30.39 -19.96 -1.06
C GLU A 187 29.07 -19.57 -1.76
N GLY A 188 28.98 -18.32 -2.19
CA GLY A 188 27.87 -17.78 -2.98
C GLY A 188 28.30 -17.46 -4.42
N ALA A 189 27.34 -17.16 -5.29
CA ALA A 189 27.63 -16.77 -6.66
C ALA A 189 28.39 -15.43 -6.71
N ASP A 190 29.57 -15.42 -7.33
CA ASP A 190 30.31 -14.19 -7.62
C ASP A 190 29.75 -13.55 -8.89
N TRP A 191 28.76 -12.68 -8.70
CA TRP A 191 28.07 -11.98 -9.78
C TRP A 191 29.01 -11.06 -10.57
N GLU A 192 30.02 -10.46 -9.95
CA GLU A 192 30.94 -9.54 -10.63
C GLU A 192 31.83 -10.32 -11.61
N SER A 193 32.37 -11.47 -11.17
CA SER A 193 33.13 -12.34 -12.04
C SER A 193 32.25 -13.00 -13.11
N LEU A 194 31.01 -13.39 -12.76
CA LEU A 194 30.05 -13.95 -13.72
C LEU A 194 29.72 -12.95 -14.82
N GLU A 195 29.48 -11.68 -14.47
CA GLU A 195 29.24 -10.60 -15.41
C GLU A 195 30.38 -10.46 -16.43
N LYS A 196 31.63 -10.44 -15.94
CA LYS A 196 32.82 -10.38 -16.83
C LYS A 196 32.88 -11.58 -17.77
N GLN A 197 32.48 -12.77 -17.32
CA GLN A 197 32.43 -13.97 -18.17
C GLN A 197 31.32 -13.91 -19.22
N ILE A 198 30.14 -13.41 -18.86
CA ILE A 198 29.02 -13.20 -19.78
C ILE A 198 29.40 -12.20 -20.86
N ILE A 199 29.98 -11.05 -20.50
CA ILE A 199 30.44 -10.04 -21.47
C ILE A 199 31.47 -10.65 -22.43
N LYS A 200 32.43 -11.44 -21.91
CA LYS A 200 33.43 -12.13 -22.72
C LYS A 200 32.81 -13.17 -23.67
N ALA A 201 31.74 -13.84 -23.27
CA ALA A 201 31.01 -14.78 -24.12
C ALA A 201 30.27 -14.04 -25.26
N VAL A 202 29.64 -12.90 -24.94
CA VAL A 202 29.00 -12.01 -25.93
C VAL A 202 30.00 -11.50 -26.96
N ASP A 203 31.17 -11.01 -26.52
CA ASP A 203 32.24 -10.52 -27.40
C ASP A 203 32.83 -11.60 -28.31
N LYS A 204 32.80 -12.87 -27.86
CA LYS A 204 33.23 -14.03 -28.65
C LYS A 204 32.12 -14.60 -29.54
N HIS A 205 30.90 -14.07 -29.42
CA HIS A 205 29.69 -14.58 -30.10
C HIS A 205 29.36 -16.03 -29.74
N ASP A 206 29.73 -16.45 -28.53
CA ASP A 206 29.45 -17.78 -27.99
C ASP A 206 28.24 -17.73 -27.06
N TYR A 207 27.08 -18.04 -27.62
CA TYR A 207 25.81 -18.05 -26.90
C TYR A 207 25.32 -19.46 -26.53
N SER A 208 26.06 -20.50 -26.95
CA SER A 208 25.68 -21.91 -26.77
C SER A 208 26.40 -22.58 -25.62
N SER A 209 27.59 -22.11 -25.26
CA SER A 209 28.38 -22.69 -24.17
C SER A 209 27.75 -22.40 -22.81
N THR A 210 27.85 -23.37 -21.92
CA THR A 210 27.50 -23.21 -20.50
C THR A 210 28.63 -22.48 -19.78
N ILE A 211 28.29 -21.43 -19.04
CA ILE A 211 29.22 -20.70 -18.18
C ILE A 211 29.12 -21.27 -16.76
N THR A 212 30.22 -21.76 -16.20
CA THR A 212 30.25 -22.16 -14.78
C THR A 212 30.32 -20.89 -13.93
N CYS A 213 29.34 -20.69 -13.04
CA CYS A 213 29.28 -19.54 -12.16
C CYS A 213 30.50 -19.54 -11.21
N PRO A 214 31.33 -18.50 -11.22
CA PRO A 214 32.37 -18.34 -10.21
C PRO A 214 31.72 -18.21 -8.84
N MET A 215 32.39 -18.74 -7.82
CA MET A 215 31.92 -18.69 -6.45
C MET A 215 32.92 -17.89 -5.63
N THR A 216 32.41 -17.13 -4.68
CA THR A 216 33.19 -16.39 -3.69
C THR A 216 32.56 -16.58 -2.32
N GLU A 217 33.37 -16.55 -1.28
CA GLU A 217 32.87 -16.54 0.09
C GLU A 217 32.03 -15.27 0.31
N LYS A 218 30.82 -15.45 0.84
CA LYS A 218 29.91 -14.38 1.23
C LYS A 218 29.33 -14.69 2.60
N GLY A 219 29.28 -13.66 3.44
CA GLY A 219 28.55 -13.71 4.70
C GLY A 219 27.05 -13.44 4.53
N PRO A 220 26.28 -13.60 5.62
CA PRO A 220 24.86 -13.23 5.66
C PRO A 220 24.65 -11.78 5.22
N GLN A 221 23.45 -11.49 4.74
CA GLN A 221 23.00 -10.12 4.58
C GLN A 221 22.84 -9.43 5.95
N ASP A 222 23.15 -8.14 5.99
CA ASP A 222 22.89 -7.32 7.17
C ASP A 222 21.38 -7.32 7.50
N VAL A 223 21.06 -7.54 8.77
CA VAL A 223 19.68 -7.54 9.26
C VAL A 223 19.26 -6.10 9.57
N ASP A 224 18.12 -5.69 9.01
CA ASP A 224 17.47 -4.43 9.35
C ASP A 224 16.50 -4.67 10.51
N PHE A 225 16.97 -4.49 11.74
CA PHE A 225 16.16 -4.73 12.94
C PHE A 225 14.95 -3.81 13.07
N GLN A 226 14.92 -2.67 12.37
CA GLN A 226 13.72 -1.85 12.33
C GLN A 226 12.63 -2.52 11.50
N LYS A 227 12.97 -3.15 10.38
CA LYS A 227 12.00 -3.96 9.61
C LYS A 227 11.53 -5.18 10.39
N VAL A 228 12.44 -5.88 11.07
CA VAL A 228 12.06 -7.00 11.94
C VAL A 228 11.09 -6.53 13.03
N TYR A 229 11.37 -5.36 13.64
CA TYR A 229 10.45 -4.72 14.58
C TYR A 229 9.09 -4.44 13.97
N ASP A 230 9.03 -3.80 12.81
CA ASP A 230 7.77 -3.44 12.16
C ASP A 230 6.94 -4.69 11.77
N GLU A 231 7.59 -5.82 11.47
CA GLU A 231 6.92 -7.10 11.19
C GLU A 231 6.32 -7.76 12.44
N ILE A 232 7.03 -7.72 13.57
CA ILE A 232 6.60 -8.40 14.80
C ILE A 232 5.77 -7.51 15.74
N HIS A 233 5.92 -6.20 15.63
CA HIS A 233 5.30 -5.25 16.52
C HIS A 233 3.78 -5.29 16.38
N LYS A 234 3.12 -5.44 17.52
CA LYS A 234 1.67 -5.42 17.63
C LYS A 234 1.29 -4.41 18.68
N GLU A 235 0.23 -3.67 18.42
CA GLU A 235 -0.39 -2.78 19.41
C GLU A 235 -1.46 -3.53 20.21
N LYS A 236 -1.58 -3.20 21.49
CA LYS A 236 -2.59 -3.83 22.36
C LYS A 236 -4.01 -3.45 21.97
N LYS A 237 -4.93 -4.41 22.10
CA LYS A 237 -6.37 -4.23 21.89
C LYS A 237 -7.14 -4.94 22.98
N ASN A 238 -8.06 -4.21 23.63
CA ASN A 238 -8.97 -4.80 24.61
C ASN A 238 -9.85 -5.88 23.95
N ALA A 239 -10.14 -6.94 24.69
CA ALA A 239 -11.21 -7.86 24.31
C ALA A 239 -12.55 -7.12 24.30
N THR A 240 -13.44 -7.51 23.37
CA THR A 240 -14.77 -6.90 23.24
C THR A 240 -15.77 -7.92 22.71
N LEU A 241 -17.00 -7.50 22.40
CA LEU A 241 -18.02 -8.34 21.79
C LEU A 241 -18.33 -7.85 20.36
N ASP A 242 -18.48 -8.79 19.44
CA ASP A 242 -18.88 -8.50 18.06
C ASP A 242 -20.40 -8.47 17.93
N LYS A 243 -20.97 -7.25 17.81
CA LYS A 243 -22.41 -7.05 17.61
C LYS A 243 -22.97 -7.73 16.38
N ALA A 244 -22.20 -7.80 15.29
CA ALA A 244 -22.65 -8.39 14.04
C ALA A 244 -22.71 -9.92 14.13
N ASN A 245 -21.93 -10.52 15.03
CA ASN A 245 -21.85 -11.96 15.25
C ASN A 245 -22.43 -12.38 16.60
N ASN A 246 -23.66 -11.96 16.88
CA ASN A 246 -24.41 -12.34 18.10
C ASN A 246 -23.62 -12.10 19.41
N TYR A 247 -22.87 -11.00 19.47
CA TYR A 247 -22.02 -10.64 20.62
C TYR A 247 -20.98 -11.72 20.98
N ALA A 248 -20.45 -12.44 19.98
CA ALA A 248 -19.32 -13.33 20.18
C ALA A 248 -18.09 -12.59 20.71
N VAL A 249 -17.29 -13.24 21.55
CA VAL A 249 -16.08 -12.64 22.13
C VAL A 249 -15.03 -12.42 21.04
N VAL A 250 -14.56 -11.19 20.94
CA VAL A 250 -13.37 -10.82 20.17
C VAL A 250 -12.18 -10.82 21.14
N PRO A 251 -11.19 -11.72 20.95
CA PRO A 251 -10.07 -11.84 21.87
C PRO A 251 -9.25 -10.55 21.98
N SER A 252 -8.66 -10.34 23.15
CA SER A 252 -7.66 -9.30 23.36
C SER A 252 -6.37 -9.59 22.61
N GLN A 253 -5.63 -8.53 22.30
CA GLN A 253 -4.28 -8.61 21.72
C GLN A 253 -3.29 -7.87 22.62
N ASN A 254 -2.13 -8.48 22.88
CA ASN A 254 -1.06 -7.85 23.64
C ASN A 254 -0.21 -6.95 22.74
N THR A 255 0.42 -5.94 23.35
CA THR A 255 1.54 -5.27 22.70
C THR A 255 2.73 -6.22 22.69
N ILE A 256 3.44 -6.29 21.56
CA ILE A 256 4.73 -6.99 21.45
C ILE A 256 5.72 -5.99 20.90
N SER A 257 6.85 -5.79 21.57
CA SER A 257 7.94 -4.93 21.12
C SER A 257 9.29 -5.45 21.63
N PHE A 258 10.39 -4.92 21.11
CA PHE A 258 11.74 -5.16 21.62
C PHE A 258 12.61 -3.92 21.37
N ASP A 259 13.75 -3.84 22.06
CA ASP A 259 14.71 -2.75 21.83
C ASP A 259 15.55 -3.05 20.58
N VAL A 260 15.26 -2.32 19.50
CA VAL A 260 15.94 -2.43 18.20
C VAL A 260 17.45 -2.17 18.31
N LYS A 261 17.87 -1.25 19.17
CA LYS A 261 19.30 -0.90 19.30
C LYS A 261 20.04 -1.97 20.08
N GLU A 262 19.43 -2.50 21.13
CA GLU A 262 19.98 -3.62 21.89
C GLU A 262 20.09 -4.86 21.00
N ALA A 263 19.06 -5.15 20.21
CA ALA A 263 19.08 -6.26 19.25
C ALA A 263 20.24 -6.12 18.25
N GLN A 264 20.43 -4.94 17.67
CA GLN A 264 21.56 -4.67 16.78
C GLN A 264 22.90 -4.86 17.50
N SER A 265 23.05 -4.33 18.71
CA SER A 265 24.30 -4.43 19.47
C SER A 265 24.64 -5.89 19.81
N GLN A 266 23.67 -6.69 20.22
CA GLN A 266 23.87 -8.11 20.50
C GLN A 266 24.16 -8.91 19.22
N TYR A 267 23.49 -8.58 18.12
CA TYR A 267 23.76 -9.17 16.82
C TYR A 267 25.17 -8.88 16.34
N ASP A 268 25.64 -7.64 16.45
CA ASP A 268 26.99 -7.24 16.05
C ASP A 268 28.07 -7.93 16.88
N ALA A 269 27.82 -8.14 18.17
CA ALA A 269 28.72 -8.85 19.08
C ALA A 269 28.69 -10.38 18.95
N CYS A 270 27.65 -10.95 18.33
CA CYS A 270 27.50 -12.39 18.15
C CYS A 270 28.45 -12.92 17.06
N ASP A 271 29.08 -14.07 17.31
CA ASP A 271 29.89 -14.76 16.32
C ASP A 271 29.02 -15.35 15.19
N LEU A 272 29.59 -15.51 14.00
CA LEU A 272 28.90 -16.17 12.88
C LEU A 272 28.49 -17.60 13.26
N GLY A 273 27.25 -17.96 12.93
CA GLY A 273 26.65 -19.25 13.33
C GLY A 273 26.20 -19.31 14.80
N GLY A 274 26.36 -18.23 15.56
CA GLY A 274 25.87 -18.10 16.91
C GLY A 274 24.37 -17.80 16.98
N GLU A 275 23.85 -17.82 18.20
CA GLU A 275 22.46 -17.54 18.50
C GLU A 275 22.37 -16.46 19.58
N ILE A 276 21.40 -15.56 19.44
CA ILE A 276 21.07 -14.56 20.45
C ILE A 276 19.57 -14.55 20.72
N GLU A 277 19.21 -14.28 21.97
CA GLU A 277 17.83 -14.14 22.40
C GLU A 277 17.56 -12.68 22.80
N ILE A 278 16.71 -12.00 22.05
CA ILE A 278 16.29 -10.64 22.36
C ILE A 278 14.98 -10.67 23.15
N PRO A 279 14.96 -10.21 24.41
CA PRO A 279 13.75 -10.26 25.22
C PRO A 279 12.64 -9.37 24.63
N LEU A 280 11.43 -9.92 24.55
CA LEU A 280 10.25 -9.17 24.14
C LEU A 280 9.65 -8.42 25.33
N SER A 281 9.28 -7.17 25.11
CA SER A 281 8.40 -6.41 25.98
C SER A 281 6.95 -6.70 25.60
N ILE A 282 6.23 -7.36 26.50
CA ILE A 282 4.83 -7.76 26.29
C ILE A 282 3.95 -7.00 27.28
N GLU A 283 3.02 -6.20 26.77
CA GLU A 283 2.03 -5.51 27.60
C GLU A 283 0.63 -6.02 27.30
N GLU A 284 -0.05 -6.49 28.34
CA GLU A 284 -1.46 -6.86 28.23
C GLU A 284 -2.35 -5.61 28.10
N PRO A 285 -3.46 -5.72 27.36
CA PRO A 285 -4.51 -4.70 27.39
C PRO A 285 -5.21 -4.66 28.75
N GLU A 286 -5.87 -3.54 29.05
CA GLU A 286 -6.60 -3.35 30.31
C GLU A 286 -7.65 -4.46 30.52
N VAL A 287 -8.37 -4.78 29.43
CA VAL A 287 -9.38 -5.84 29.37
C VAL A 287 -8.85 -6.98 28.52
N THR A 288 -8.34 -8.02 29.16
CA THR A 288 -7.97 -9.28 28.52
C THR A 288 -9.21 -10.12 28.23
N THR A 289 -9.10 -11.11 27.34
CA THR A 289 -10.20 -12.05 27.04
C THR A 289 -10.76 -12.70 28.31
N ALA A 290 -9.88 -13.22 29.18
CA ALA A 290 -10.28 -13.85 30.43
C ALA A 290 -10.96 -12.87 31.40
N LYS A 291 -10.47 -11.62 31.48
CA LYS A 291 -11.10 -10.56 32.28
C LYS A 291 -12.49 -10.21 31.75
N LEU A 292 -12.65 -10.09 30.44
CA LEU A 292 -13.95 -9.84 29.82
C LEU A 292 -14.93 -10.94 30.19
N GLU A 293 -14.61 -12.20 29.87
CA GLU A 293 -15.50 -13.35 30.07
C GLU A 293 -15.95 -13.51 31.53
N SER A 294 -15.02 -13.33 32.48
CA SER A 294 -15.33 -13.43 33.92
C SER A 294 -16.17 -12.26 34.46
N ASN A 295 -16.31 -11.15 33.73
CA ASN A 295 -17.01 -9.95 34.18
C ASN A 295 -18.26 -9.60 33.34
N LEU A 296 -18.59 -10.37 32.30
CA LEU A 296 -19.74 -10.10 31.44
C LEU A 296 -21.07 -10.19 32.21
N PHE A 297 -21.66 -9.02 32.49
CA PHE A 297 -22.99 -8.85 33.08
C PHE A 297 -23.19 -9.58 34.43
N THR A 298 -22.11 -9.77 35.19
CA THR A 298 -22.12 -10.54 36.45
C THR A 298 -22.75 -9.78 37.61
N THR A 299 -22.80 -8.45 37.52
CA THR A 299 -23.22 -7.57 38.63
C THR A 299 -24.37 -6.66 38.23
N GLU A 300 -25.40 -6.58 39.07
CA GLU A 300 -26.42 -5.54 38.98
C GLU A 300 -25.84 -4.21 39.49
N LEU A 301 -25.55 -3.27 38.58
CA LEU A 301 -25.02 -1.94 38.90
C LEU A 301 -26.07 -1.08 39.59
N ALA A 302 -27.30 -1.10 39.09
CA ALA A 302 -28.45 -0.46 39.73
C ALA A 302 -29.76 -1.08 39.22
N SER A 303 -30.81 -0.88 40.00
CA SER A 303 -32.18 -1.22 39.64
C SER A 303 -33.12 -0.11 40.08
N TYR A 304 -34.15 0.15 39.28
CA TYR A 304 -35.23 1.05 39.65
C TYR A 304 -36.55 0.55 39.11
N SER A 305 -37.63 0.79 39.86
CA SER A 305 -38.98 0.40 39.44
C SER A 305 -39.98 1.53 39.65
N THR A 306 -40.96 1.63 38.75
CA THR A 306 -42.13 2.49 38.94
C THR A 306 -43.40 1.69 38.66
N THR A 307 -44.50 2.06 39.32
CA THR A 307 -45.80 1.45 39.07
C THR A 307 -46.52 2.20 37.95
N GLY A 308 -46.95 1.47 36.93
CA GLY A 308 -47.62 1.98 35.74
C GLY A 308 -48.82 1.10 35.35
N GLY A 309 -49.97 1.73 35.11
CA GLY A 309 -51.20 1.05 34.71
C GLY A 309 -52.00 1.87 33.70
N GLY A 310 -53.31 2.00 33.88
CA GLY A 310 -54.17 2.79 33.01
C GLY A 310 -54.87 1.98 31.93
N SER A 311 -55.26 2.64 30.83
CA SER A 311 -55.99 2.00 29.72
C SER A 311 -55.20 0.86 29.08
N GLU A 312 -55.89 -0.01 28.35
CA GLU A 312 -55.26 -1.09 27.59
C GLU A 312 -54.18 -0.55 26.64
N GLY A 313 -54.47 0.50 25.88
CA GLY A 313 -53.50 1.12 24.97
C GLY A 313 -52.25 1.64 25.68
N ARG A 314 -52.40 2.23 26.88
CA ARG A 314 -51.24 2.66 27.68
C ARG A 314 -50.37 1.47 28.09
N ARG A 315 -50.98 0.37 28.55
CA ARG A 315 -50.25 -0.85 28.94
C ARG A 315 -49.54 -1.49 27.74
N THR A 316 -50.17 -1.51 26.57
CA THR A 316 -49.56 -1.97 25.32
C THR A 316 -48.34 -1.14 24.95
N ASN A 317 -48.47 0.19 24.96
CA ASN A 317 -47.36 1.11 24.65
C ASN A 317 -46.17 0.94 25.61
N ILE A 318 -46.45 0.80 26.91
CA ILE A 318 -45.42 0.55 27.92
C ILE A 318 -44.73 -0.79 27.67
N SER A 319 -45.49 -1.84 27.39
CA SER A 319 -44.95 -3.17 27.11
C SER A 319 -44.01 -3.14 25.91
N LEU A 320 -44.43 -2.53 24.80
CA LEU A 320 -43.60 -2.37 23.59
C LEU A 320 -42.31 -1.60 23.91
N ALA A 321 -42.41 -0.46 24.58
CA ALA A 321 -41.25 0.35 24.95
C ALA A 321 -40.26 -0.38 25.87
N VAL A 322 -40.76 -1.15 26.84
CA VAL A 322 -39.92 -1.97 27.73
C VAL A 322 -39.24 -3.10 26.95
N GLN A 323 -39.98 -3.76 26.05
CA GLN A 323 -39.43 -4.83 25.22
C GLN A 323 -38.31 -4.32 24.29
N SER A 324 -38.46 -3.13 23.70
CA SER A 324 -37.42 -2.51 22.87
C SER A 324 -36.12 -2.24 23.65
N CYS A 325 -36.21 -1.87 24.93
CA CYS A 325 -35.04 -1.62 25.75
C CYS A 325 -34.43 -2.90 26.36
N ASN A 326 -35.21 -3.97 26.52
CA ASN A 326 -34.76 -5.17 27.19
C ASN A 326 -33.71 -5.91 26.34
N GLY A 327 -32.58 -6.25 26.95
CA GLY A 327 -31.50 -6.98 26.30
C GLY A 327 -30.53 -6.12 25.51
N VAL A 328 -30.74 -4.80 25.42
CA VAL A 328 -29.79 -3.88 24.76
C VAL A 328 -28.44 -3.94 25.46
N ILE A 329 -27.40 -4.24 24.67
CA ILE A 329 -26.00 -4.26 25.12
C ILE A 329 -25.28 -3.04 24.53
N LEU A 330 -24.59 -2.30 25.39
CA LEU A 330 -23.72 -1.19 25.02
C LEU A 330 -22.27 -1.58 25.27
N LEU A 331 -21.45 -1.57 24.24
CA LEU A 331 -20.01 -1.73 24.32
C LEU A 331 -19.37 -0.47 24.93
N PRO A 332 -18.12 -0.58 25.43
CA PRO A 332 -17.35 0.57 25.87
C PRO A 332 -17.36 1.71 24.85
N GLY A 333 -17.67 2.92 25.30
CA GLY A 333 -17.74 4.13 24.50
C GLY A 333 -19.07 4.38 23.76
N GLU A 334 -19.98 3.40 23.71
CA GLU A 334 -21.23 3.54 22.97
C GLU A 334 -22.29 4.34 23.72
N THR A 335 -23.18 4.98 22.96
CA THR A 335 -24.29 5.77 23.50
C THR A 335 -25.62 5.08 23.24
N PHE A 336 -26.41 4.91 24.29
CA PHE A 336 -27.82 4.57 24.19
C PHE A 336 -28.63 5.82 23.84
N SER A 337 -29.52 5.70 22.86
CA SER A 337 -30.58 6.67 22.57
C SER A 337 -31.92 6.00 22.74
N TYR A 338 -32.78 6.60 23.57
CA TYR A 338 -34.11 6.06 23.79
C TYR A 338 -34.95 6.12 22.53
N ASN A 339 -34.87 7.20 21.76
CA ASN A 339 -35.61 7.32 20.51
C ASN A 339 -35.07 6.41 19.40
N ASP A 340 -33.77 6.18 19.30
CA ASP A 340 -33.23 5.24 18.29
C ASP A 340 -33.66 3.80 18.59
N VAL A 341 -33.71 3.41 19.87
CA VAL A 341 -34.08 2.06 20.30
C VAL A 341 -35.57 1.77 20.09
N LEU A 342 -36.45 2.74 20.32
CA LEU A 342 -37.90 2.56 20.10
C LEU A 342 -38.31 2.88 18.65
N GLY A 343 -37.59 3.78 17.98
CA GLY A 343 -37.97 4.40 16.71
C GLY A 343 -39.25 5.25 16.82
N GLU A 344 -39.78 5.66 15.66
CA GLU A 344 -41.05 6.40 15.60
C GLU A 344 -42.22 5.57 16.15
N ARG A 345 -43.11 6.21 16.93
CA ARG A 345 -44.28 5.57 17.56
C ARG A 345 -45.47 5.61 16.59
N THR A 346 -45.59 4.58 15.77
CA THR A 346 -46.66 4.45 14.76
C THR A 346 -47.65 3.34 15.11
N ALA A 347 -48.87 3.43 14.56
CA ALA A 347 -49.88 2.38 14.70
C ALA A 347 -49.39 1.04 14.11
N ASP A 348 -48.64 1.07 12.99
CA ASP A 348 -48.10 -0.12 12.34
C ASP A 348 -47.11 -0.90 13.22
N LYS A 349 -46.42 -0.20 14.15
CA LYS A 349 -45.56 -0.83 15.16
C LYS A 349 -46.35 -1.29 16.41
N GLY A 350 -47.67 -1.19 16.39
CA GLY A 350 -48.56 -1.61 17.47
C GLY A 350 -48.79 -0.56 18.56
N TYR A 351 -48.27 0.66 18.41
CA TYR A 351 -48.57 1.74 19.37
C TYR A 351 -50.04 2.15 19.27
N GLN A 352 -50.67 2.34 20.42
CA GLN A 352 -52.09 2.67 20.56
C GLN A 352 -52.28 4.09 21.11
N PRO A 353 -53.44 4.73 20.84
CA PRO A 353 -53.80 5.99 21.46
C PRO A 353 -53.90 5.83 22.99
N ALA A 354 -53.24 6.73 23.71
CA ALA A 354 -53.32 6.82 25.16
C ALA A 354 -53.00 8.25 25.63
N GLY A 355 -53.50 8.63 26.81
CA GLY A 355 -53.22 9.93 27.39
C GLY A 355 -51.73 10.17 27.61
N ALA A 356 -51.28 11.38 27.25
CA ALA A 356 -49.94 11.88 27.48
C ALA A 356 -49.96 13.37 27.81
N TYR A 357 -48.91 13.83 28.48
CA TYR A 357 -48.76 15.25 28.81
C TYR A 357 -48.15 16.01 27.63
N SER A 358 -48.89 16.99 27.10
CA SER A 358 -48.41 17.94 26.10
C SER A 358 -48.78 19.36 26.52
N ASP A 359 -47.80 20.26 26.55
CA ASP A 359 -47.96 21.70 26.83
C ASP A 359 -48.70 22.14 28.11
N GLY A 360 -49.00 21.22 29.03
CA GLY A 360 -49.76 21.52 30.25
C GLY A 360 -51.07 20.75 30.36
N GLU A 361 -51.47 20.03 29.30
CA GLU A 361 -52.72 19.29 29.22
C GLU A 361 -52.48 17.79 29.00
N VAL A 362 -53.52 16.98 29.26
CA VAL A 362 -53.54 15.55 28.92
C VAL A 362 -54.21 15.39 27.56
N VAL A 363 -53.42 15.07 26.54
CA VAL A 363 -53.88 14.82 25.17
C VAL A 363 -53.78 13.34 24.82
N GLU A 364 -54.69 12.84 24.00
CA GLU A 364 -54.59 11.49 23.47
C GLU A 364 -53.57 11.46 22.33
N GLN A 365 -52.52 10.66 22.48
CA GLN A 365 -51.49 10.49 21.46
C GLN A 365 -51.09 9.03 21.30
N LEU A 366 -50.59 8.68 20.11
CA LEU A 366 -49.96 7.38 19.90
C LEU A 366 -48.70 7.28 20.78
N GLY A 367 -48.59 6.18 21.52
CA GLY A 367 -47.45 5.97 22.43
C GLY A 367 -47.58 6.66 23.79
N GLY A 368 -48.78 7.09 24.22
CA GLY A 368 -48.97 7.54 25.60
C GLY A 368 -48.50 6.50 26.62
N GLY A 369 -47.71 6.94 27.61
CA GLY A 369 -47.09 6.09 28.65
C GLY A 369 -45.59 5.82 28.49
N ILE A 370 -45.01 6.03 27.30
CA ILE A 370 -43.57 5.79 27.05
C ILE A 370 -42.63 6.66 27.90
N CYS A 371 -43.04 7.89 28.25
CA CYS A 371 -42.21 8.75 29.09
C CYS A 371 -42.04 8.21 30.51
N GLN A 372 -42.95 7.35 30.99
CA GLN A 372 -42.74 6.64 32.25
C GLN A 372 -41.60 5.62 32.12
N VAL A 373 -41.52 4.95 30.97
CA VAL A 373 -40.48 3.95 30.69
C VAL A 373 -39.11 4.62 30.60
N SER A 374 -38.98 5.72 29.85
CA SER A 374 -37.72 6.50 29.79
C SER A 374 -37.33 7.07 31.16
N SER A 375 -38.27 7.61 31.94
CA SER A 375 -37.99 8.09 33.29
C SER A 375 -37.55 6.98 34.25
N THR A 376 -38.14 5.78 34.14
CA THR A 376 -37.73 4.63 34.99
C THR A 376 -36.32 4.16 34.62
N LEU A 377 -36.00 4.12 33.33
CA LEU A 377 -34.64 3.82 32.87
C LEU A 377 -33.65 4.90 33.33
N PHE A 378 -34.00 6.18 33.20
CA PHE A 378 -33.17 7.29 33.69
C PHE A 378 -32.93 7.19 35.19
N ALA A 379 -33.96 6.87 35.99
CA ALA A 379 -33.80 6.65 37.42
C ALA A 379 -32.82 5.49 37.71
N ALA A 380 -32.90 4.36 37.01
CA ALA A 380 -31.93 3.27 37.16
C ALA A 380 -30.50 3.72 36.79
N VAL A 381 -30.34 4.43 35.67
CA VAL A 381 -29.05 4.99 35.23
C VAL A 381 -28.52 6.04 36.21
N LEU A 382 -29.39 6.81 36.86
CA LEU A 382 -29.00 7.83 37.83
C LEU A 382 -28.28 7.23 39.05
N HIS A 383 -28.56 5.96 39.37
CA HIS A 383 -27.90 5.19 40.42
C HIS A 383 -26.65 4.43 39.95
N THR A 384 -26.19 4.62 38.70
CA THR A 384 -24.90 4.11 38.21
C THR A 384 -23.95 5.28 37.92
N ASP A 385 -22.67 4.98 37.64
CA ASP A 385 -21.70 5.99 37.18
C ASP A 385 -21.66 6.14 35.65
N LEU A 386 -22.75 5.76 34.97
CA LEU A 386 -22.90 6.00 33.53
C LEU A 386 -23.04 7.50 33.25
N GLU A 387 -22.42 7.95 32.17
CA GLU A 387 -22.46 9.33 31.72
C GLU A 387 -23.80 9.66 31.08
N ILE A 388 -24.52 10.63 31.63
CA ILE A 388 -25.77 11.11 31.05
C ILE A 388 -25.45 12.20 30.02
N ILE A 389 -25.75 11.92 28.75
CA ILE A 389 -25.42 12.78 27.61
C ILE A 389 -26.53 13.79 27.35
N THR A 390 -27.79 13.35 27.43
CA THR A 390 -28.95 14.22 27.19
C THR A 390 -30.10 13.77 28.05
N ARG A 391 -30.77 14.73 28.70
CA ARG A 391 -31.99 14.52 29.47
C ARG A 391 -32.80 15.81 29.49
N ALA A 392 -34.10 15.69 29.29
CA ALA A 392 -35.08 16.76 29.50
C ALA A 392 -36.08 16.35 30.60
N ASN A 393 -36.55 17.30 31.40
CA ASN A 393 -37.66 17.07 32.32
C ASN A 393 -39.01 17.33 31.63
N HIS A 394 -40.07 16.71 32.16
CA HIS A 394 -41.45 17.00 31.77
C HIS A 394 -41.82 18.44 32.08
N SER A 395 -42.79 18.99 31.34
CA SER A 395 -43.34 20.32 31.61
C SER A 395 -44.03 20.40 32.96
N MET A 396 -44.59 19.31 33.48
CA MET A 396 -45.25 19.21 34.79
C MET A 396 -44.67 18.04 35.60
N PRO A 397 -44.74 18.06 36.94
CA PRO A 397 -44.31 16.93 37.76
C PRO A 397 -45.11 15.67 37.42
N VAL A 398 -44.46 14.51 37.49
CA VAL A 398 -45.10 13.22 37.27
C VAL A 398 -45.35 12.53 38.61
N SER A 399 -46.46 11.81 38.74
CA SER A 399 -46.86 11.19 40.02
C SER A 399 -46.07 9.93 40.38
N TYR A 400 -45.44 9.29 39.39
CA TYR A 400 -44.75 8.00 39.57
C TYR A 400 -43.28 8.12 40.00
N LEU A 401 -42.72 9.33 40.05
CA LEU A 401 -41.32 9.60 40.42
C LEU A 401 -41.17 10.94 41.16
N PRO A 402 -40.17 11.09 42.04
CA PRO A 402 -39.81 12.38 42.60
C PRO A 402 -39.42 13.40 41.51
N MET A 403 -39.70 14.68 41.77
CA MET A 403 -39.26 15.78 40.89
C MET A 403 -37.73 15.74 40.72
N GLY A 404 -37.29 15.73 39.46
CA GLY A 404 -35.86 15.73 39.10
C GLY A 404 -35.32 14.36 38.68
N MET A 405 -36.14 13.31 38.77
CA MET A 405 -35.79 11.95 38.37
C MET A 405 -36.50 11.49 37.09
N ASP A 406 -37.20 12.39 36.41
CA ASP A 406 -37.93 12.09 35.19
C ASP A 406 -37.11 12.40 33.92
N ALA A 407 -37.38 11.72 32.82
CA ALA A 407 -36.80 11.99 31.51
C ALA A 407 -37.92 11.95 30.45
N THR A 408 -38.32 13.11 29.95
CA THR A 408 -39.34 13.20 28.89
C THR A 408 -38.73 12.89 27.52
N VAL A 409 -39.52 12.27 26.65
CA VAL A 409 -39.11 11.84 25.31
C VAL A 409 -40.27 11.99 24.33
N SER A 410 -39.95 12.35 23.09
CA SER A 410 -40.89 12.30 21.97
C SER A 410 -40.11 12.14 20.65
N TRP A 411 -40.76 11.59 19.63
CA TRP A 411 -40.14 11.43 18.31
C TRP A 411 -39.91 12.81 17.69
N GLY A 412 -38.70 13.07 17.18
CA GLY A 412 -38.29 14.41 16.77
C GLY A 412 -37.88 15.34 17.92
N GLY A 413 -37.93 14.86 19.18
CA GLY A 413 -37.53 15.55 20.41
C GLY A 413 -38.67 15.62 21.42
N PRO A 414 -38.43 15.75 22.75
CA PRO A 414 -37.19 15.61 23.53
C PRO A 414 -36.57 14.20 23.53
N GLU A 415 -35.39 14.03 24.15
CA GLU A 415 -34.58 12.81 24.10
C GLU A 415 -33.92 12.47 25.46
N PHE A 416 -33.68 11.18 25.67
CA PHE A 416 -32.83 10.65 26.74
C PHE A 416 -31.67 9.79 26.17
N LYS A 417 -30.43 10.25 26.42
CA LYS A 417 -29.19 9.58 25.99
C LYS A 417 -28.22 9.41 27.16
N PHE A 418 -27.55 8.26 27.22
CA PHE A 418 -26.45 8.01 28.13
C PHE A 418 -25.37 7.15 27.46
N LYS A 419 -24.12 7.28 27.90
CA LYS A 419 -22.97 6.60 27.33
C LYS A 419 -22.44 5.55 28.30
N ASN A 420 -22.04 4.40 27.76
CA ASN A 420 -21.21 3.44 28.48
C ASN A 420 -19.77 3.96 28.50
N ASN A 421 -19.39 4.68 29.55
CA ASN A 421 -18.03 5.17 29.78
C ASN A 421 -17.15 4.17 30.56
N PHE A 422 -17.58 2.92 30.73
CA PHE A 422 -16.80 1.87 31.37
C PHE A 422 -15.92 1.12 30.36
N ALA A 423 -14.93 0.39 30.88
CA ALA A 423 -14.07 -0.49 30.09
C ALA A 423 -14.79 -1.80 29.67
N TYR A 424 -15.92 -2.14 30.30
CA TYR A 424 -16.68 -3.36 30.02
C TYR A 424 -18.05 -3.06 29.37
N PRO A 425 -18.62 -4.01 28.61
CA PRO A 425 -19.99 -3.91 28.14
C PRO A 425 -21.02 -3.87 29.29
N ILE A 426 -22.11 -3.15 29.09
CA ILE A 426 -23.28 -3.20 29.97
C ILE A 426 -24.50 -3.75 29.24
N LYS A 427 -25.43 -4.35 29.98
CA LYS A 427 -26.70 -4.87 29.47
C LYS A 427 -27.87 -4.26 30.24
N ILE A 428 -28.85 -3.78 29.49
CA ILE A 428 -30.13 -3.34 30.04
C ILE A 428 -31.02 -4.57 30.17
N SER A 429 -31.53 -4.82 31.37
CA SER A 429 -32.59 -5.79 31.62
C SER A 429 -33.84 -5.01 32.02
N ALA A 430 -34.92 -5.20 31.28
CA ALA A 430 -36.15 -4.44 31.44
C ALA A 430 -37.37 -5.37 31.46
N SER A 431 -38.33 -5.10 32.35
CA SER A 431 -39.55 -5.89 32.45
C SER A 431 -40.77 -5.03 32.79
N TYR A 432 -41.93 -5.48 32.32
CA TYR A 432 -43.23 -4.92 32.67
C TYR A 432 -44.16 -6.06 33.11
N SER A 433 -44.40 -6.18 34.41
CA SER A 433 -45.21 -7.25 34.98
C SER A 433 -46.00 -6.75 36.17
N GLY A 434 -47.26 -7.20 36.30
CA GLY A 434 -48.14 -6.79 37.40
C GLY A 434 -48.33 -5.27 37.52
N GLY A 435 -48.25 -4.53 36.40
CA GLY A 435 -48.30 -3.07 36.41
C GLY A 435 -47.03 -2.39 36.95
N THR A 436 -45.90 -3.09 37.03
CA THR A 436 -44.62 -2.53 37.47
C THR A 436 -43.61 -2.57 36.33
N ILE A 437 -43.00 -1.42 36.04
CA ILE A 437 -41.88 -1.30 35.11
C ILE A 437 -40.61 -1.38 35.93
N THR A 438 -39.70 -2.29 35.58
CA THR A 438 -38.41 -2.45 36.26
C THR A 438 -37.28 -2.37 35.24
N PHE A 439 -36.26 -1.58 35.55
CA PHE A 439 -35.00 -1.54 34.82
C PHE A 439 -33.86 -1.96 35.74
N LYS A 440 -33.00 -2.83 35.24
CA LYS A 440 -31.73 -3.23 35.85
C LYS A 440 -30.61 -2.95 34.85
N ILE A 441 -29.54 -2.34 35.34
CA ILE A 441 -28.31 -2.15 34.58
C ILE A 441 -27.32 -3.23 35.04
N LEU A 442 -26.97 -4.15 34.16
CA LEU A 442 -26.01 -5.21 34.43
C LEU A 442 -24.65 -4.84 33.83
N GLY A 443 -23.56 -5.06 34.56
CA GLY A 443 -22.20 -4.74 34.13
C GLY A 443 -21.14 -5.52 34.92
N ALA A 444 -19.89 -5.09 34.84
CA ALA A 444 -18.78 -5.68 35.57
C ALA A 444 -18.80 -5.28 37.06
N ALA A 445 -18.24 -6.12 37.92
CA ALA A 445 -18.16 -5.84 39.36
C ALA A 445 -17.36 -4.56 39.67
N SER A 446 -16.32 -4.27 38.88
CA SER A 446 -15.48 -3.07 38.98
C SER A 446 -16.25 -1.75 38.79
N ASP A 447 -17.36 -1.80 38.06
CA ASP A 447 -18.17 -0.63 37.70
C ASP A 447 -19.21 -0.30 38.78
N LYS A 448 -19.43 -1.19 39.75
CA LYS A 448 -20.36 -0.97 40.86
C LYS A 448 -19.79 0.09 41.80
N LYS A 449 -20.45 1.23 41.88
CA LYS A 449 -20.16 2.30 42.84
C LYS A 449 -21.30 2.44 43.84
N LYS A 450 -20.98 2.84 45.07
CA LYS A 450 -21.97 3.24 46.06
C LYS A 450 -22.40 4.68 45.76
N ILE A 451 -23.57 4.82 45.14
CA ILE A 451 -24.13 6.10 44.70
C ILE A 451 -25.49 6.33 45.36
N GLU A 452 -25.66 7.49 45.98
CA GLU A 452 -26.95 7.99 46.45
C GLU A 452 -27.41 9.17 45.60
N VAL A 453 -28.70 9.20 45.29
CA VAL A 453 -29.32 10.30 44.56
C VAL A 453 -29.89 11.30 45.56
N GLU A 454 -29.40 12.54 45.49
CA GLU A 454 -29.91 13.65 46.30
C GLU A 454 -30.68 14.62 45.40
N ILE A 455 -31.87 15.01 45.84
CA ILE A 455 -32.71 16.01 45.17
C ILE A 455 -32.78 17.26 46.06
N LYS A 456 -32.32 18.38 45.56
CA LYS A 456 -32.44 19.69 46.21
C LYS A 456 -33.54 20.49 45.54
N LYS A 457 -34.57 20.85 46.30
CA LYS A 457 -35.61 21.77 45.81
C LYS A 457 -35.02 23.16 45.62
N THR A 458 -35.25 23.76 44.45
CA THR A 458 -34.82 25.14 44.14
C THR A 458 -36.00 26.13 44.11
N GLY A 459 -37.20 25.64 44.41
CA GLY A 459 -38.46 26.38 44.51
C GLY A 459 -39.62 25.40 44.63
N GLU A 460 -40.86 25.88 44.53
CA GLU A 460 -42.06 25.03 44.55
C GLU A 460 -42.10 24.06 43.36
N MET A 461 -41.70 24.55 42.19
CA MET A 461 -41.67 23.79 40.92
C MET A 461 -40.26 23.61 40.35
N GLY A 462 -39.23 23.61 41.21
CA GLY A 462 -37.82 23.52 40.80
C GLY A 462 -37.06 22.44 41.58
N ALA A 463 -36.23 21.67 40.88
CA ALA A 463 -35.39 20.64 41.49
C ALA A 463 -34.01 20.54 40.82
N GLU A 464 -32.96 20.39 41.61
CA GLU A 464 -31.62 19.99 41.18
C GLU A 464 -31.31 18.58 41.69
N THR A 465 -30.81 17.73 40.80
CA THR A 465 -30.53 16.32 41.06
C THR A 465 -29.04 16.10 41.08
N TYR A 466 -28.54 15.42 42.12
CA TYR A 466 -27.13 15.16 42.35
C TYR A 466 -26.87 13.66 42.56
N ARG A 467 -25.69 13.21 42.16
CA ARG A 467 -25.09 11.93 42.58
C ARG A 467 -24.09 12.19 43.70
N LYS A 468 -24.27 11.56 44.84
CA LYS A 468 -23.28 11.46 45.93
C LYS A 468 -22.56 10.13 45.81
N TYR A 469 -21.24 10.20 45.74
CA TYR A 469 -20.36 9.05 45.63
C TYR A 469 -19.76 8.74 47.00
N TYR A 470 -19.68 7.47 47.33
CA TYR A 470 -19.13 7.00 48.60
C TYR A 470 -17.94 6.07 48.40
N ASP A 471 -16.98 6.16 49.32
CA ASP A 471 -15.93 5.14 49.45
C ASP A 471 -16.45 3.88 50.17
N GLU A 472 -15.57 2.89 50.34
CA GLU A 472 -15.88 1.63 51.02
C GLU A 472 -16.22 1.82 52.50
N ASN A 473 -15.70 2.87 53.13
CA ASN A 473 -15.96 3.22 54.53
C ASN A 473 -17.28 4.00 54.73
N GLY A 474 -17.94 4.39 53.63
CA GLY A 474 -19.18 5.16 53.66
C GLY A 474 -19.00 6.66 53.77
N ASN A 475 -17.80 7.20 53.52
CA ASN A 475 -17.57 8.64 53.45
C ASN A 475 -17.91 9.17 52.05
N VAL A 476 -18.46 10.38 51.97
CA VAL A 476 -18.73 11.04 50.69
C VAL A 476 -17.40 11.46 50.04
N THR A 477 -17.10 10.92 48.87
CA THR A 477 -15.90 11.26 48.10
C THR A 477 -16.14 12.39 47.11
N SER A 478 -17.34 12.48 46.54
CA SER A 478 -17.72 13.58 45.66
C SER A 478 -19.24 13.73 45.57
N THR A 479 -19.69 14.92 45.20
CA THR A 479 -21.10 15.21 44.87
C THR A 479 -21.14 15.92 43.53
N LYS A 480 -21.82 15.34 42.54
CA LYS A 480 -21.91 15.88 41.18
C LYS A 480 -23.34 16.21 40.83
N ARG A 481 -23.61 17.42 40.34
CA ARG A 481 -24.93 17.79 39.80
C ARG A 481 -25.12 17.08 38.47
N VAL A 482 -26.22 16.36 38.34
CA VAL A 482 -26.59 15.62 37.13
C VAL A 482 -27.57 16.40 36.28
N ALA A 483 -28.58 17.02 36.91
CA ALA A 483 -29.62 17.72 36.18
C ALA A 483 -30.24 18.85 37.00
N ARG A 484 -30.82 19.81 36.27
CA ARG A 484 -31.73 20.84 36.80
C ARG A 484 -33.07 20.68 36.09
N SER A 485 -34.16 20.82 36.83
CA SER A 485 -35.53 20.65 36.33
C SER A 485 -36.38 21.82 36.79
N ASN A 486 -37.20 22.32 35.87
CA ASN A 486 -38.21 23.36 36.15
C ASN A 486 -39.55 22.90 35.58
N TYR A 487 -40.59 22.97 36.40
CA TYR A 487 -41.93 22.48 36.07
C TYR A 487 -42.95 23.62 36.11
N LYS A 488 -44.10 23.39 35.49
CA LYS A 488 -45.33 24.16 35.63
C LYS A 488 -46.27 23.41 36.58
N PRO A 489 -47.08 24.11 37.40
CA PRO A 489 -48.10 23.46 38.22
C PRO A 489 -49.14 22.78 37.31
N HIS A 490 -49.81 21.77 37.85
CA HIS A 490 -51.00 21.22 37.19
C HIS A 490 -52.10 22.30 37.18
N SER A 491 -52.70 22.55 36.02
CA SER A 491 -53.80 23.50 35.83
C SER A 491 -55.13 22.99 36.36
#